data_AF-A0A7W0KU05-F1
#
_entry.id   AF-A0A7W0KU05-F1
#
_cell.length_a   1.000
_cell.length_b   1.000
_cell.length_c   1.000
_cell.angle_alpha   90.00
_cell.angle_beta   90.00
_cell.angle_gamma   90.00
#
_symmetry.space_group_name_H-M   'P 1'
#
loop_
_entity.id
_entity.type
_entity.pdbx_description
1 polymer ?
#
loop_
_entity_poly.entity_id
_entity_poly.type
_entity_poly.pdbx_seq_one_letter_code
_entity_poly.pdbx_strand_id
1 'polypeptide(L)' 'MLEDGIYEAIVVDADDGAEAGSVVLELAVAAGSHKGEIVTVTARGLHREALDLLAVPATIVVADGAPAVNLEG' A
#
# COMPACT_ATOMS: atom_id res chain seq x y z
N MET A 1 2.67 5.44 12.10
CA MET A 1 3.14 4.05 11.97
C MET A 1 2.01 3.21 12.49
N LEU A 2 1.42 2.39 11.63
CA LEU A 2 0.23 1.61 11.98
C LEU A 2 0.58 0.58 13.07
N GLU A 3 -0.37 0.35 13.97
CA GLU A 3 -0.29 -0.76 14.93
C GLU A 3 -0.46 -2.10 14.21
N ASP A 4 -0.17 -3.21 14.89
CA ASP A 4 -0.43 -4.53 14.34
C ASP A 4 -1.93 -4.72 14.11
N GLY A 5 -2.31 -5.16 12.91
CA GLY A 5 -3.70 -5.20 12.49
C GLY A 5 -3.92 -5.36 11.00
N ILE A 6 -5.19 -5.29 10.59
CA ILE A 6 -5.63 -5.37 9.20
C ILE A 6 -6.36 -4.07 8.87
N TYR A 7 -5.96 -3.45 7.76
CA TYR A 7 -6.47 -2.16 7.32
C TYR A 7 -6.92 -2.25 5.87
N GLU A 8 -8.14 -1.80 5.60
CA GLU A 8 -8.60 -1.54 4.23
C GLU A 8 -8.01 -0.22 3.76
N ALA A 9 -7.45 -0.20 2.56
CA ALA A 9 -6.81 0.96 1.98
C ALA A 9 -7.09 1.09 0.48
N ILE A 10 -6.72 2.23 -0.09
CA ILE A 10 -6.74 2.48 -1.53
C ILE A 10 -5.43 3.15 -1.92
N VAL A 11 -4.87 2.73 -3.05
CA VAL A 11 -3.68 3.39 -3.62
C VAL A 11 -4.09 4.77 -4.13
N VAL A 12 -3.50 5.81 -3.55
CA VAL A 12 -3.74 7.21 -3.95
C VAL A 12 -2.62 7.75 -4.83
N ASP A 13 -1.42 7.21 -4.68
CA ASP A 13 -0.28 7.52 -5.53
C ASP A 13 0.62 6.31 -5.72
N ALA A 14 1.32 6.27 -6.85
CA ALA A 14 2.24 5.19 -7.20
C ALA A 14 3.35 5.72 -8.11
N ASP A 15 4.60 5.53 -7.66
CA ASP A 15 5.79 5.93 -8.38
C ASP A 15 6.78 4.78 -8.51
N ASP A 16 7.60 4.80 -9.56
CA ASP A 16 8.73 3.88 -9.68
C ASP A 16 9.69 4.08 -8.50
N GLY A 17 10.09 2.97 -7.87
CA GLY A 17 11.03 2.99 -6.76
C GLY A 17 12.48 3.12 -7.22
N ALA A 18 13.38 3.34 -6.25
CA ALA A 18 14.81 3.50 -6.51
C ALA A 18 15.49 2.21 -7.05
N GLU A 19 14.87 1.05 -6.82
CA GLU A 19 15.35 -0.24 -7.32
C GLU A 19 14.50 -0.71 -8.51
N ALA A 20 15.14 -1.37 -9.48
CA ALA A 20 14.47 -1.91 -10.66
C ALA A 20 13.33 -2.88 -10.25
N GLY A 21 12.11 -2.58 -10.69
CA GLY A 21 10.92 -3.39 -10.40
C GLY A 21 10.34 -3.20 -9.00
N SER A 22 10.79 -2.17 -8.27
CA SER A 22 10.12 -1.68 -7.07
C SER A 22 9.17 -0.54 -7.40
N VAL A 23 8.09 -0.40 -6.65
CA VAL A 23 7.12 0.69 -6.75
C VAL A 23 6.89 1.25 -5.34
N VAL A 24 6.93 2.57 -5.21
CA VAL A 24 6.53 3.27 -3.99
C VAL A 24 5.04 3.57 -4.09
N LEU A 25 4.28 3.04 -3.13
CA LEU A 25 2.83 3.22 -3.05
C LEU A 25 2.51 4.16 -1.89
N GLU A 26 1.66 5.13 -2.14
CA GLU A 26 0.94 5.85 -1.09
C GLU A 26 -0.46 5.26 -0.96
N LEU A 27 -0.76 4.73 0.22
CA LEU A 27 -2.03 4.08 0.52
C LEU A 27 -2.80 4.89 1.55
N ALA A 28 -4.02 5.28 1.22
CA ALA A 28 -4.93 5.91 2.18
C ALA A 28 -5.77 4.84 2.88
N VAL A 29 -5.74 4.81 4.21
CA VAL A 29 -6.59 3.91 5.01
C VAL A 29 -8.07 4.34 4.86
N ALA A 30 -8.91 3.42 4.37
CA ALA A 30 -10.28 3.70 3.98
C ALA A 30 -11.28 3.65 5.15
N ALA A 31 -10.95 2.91 6.22
CA ALA A 31 -11.86 2.63 7.33
C ALA A 31 -11.13 2.46 8.68
N GLY A 32 -11.90 2.37 9.77
CA GLY A 32 -11.38 2.13 11.12
C GLY A 32 -10.81 3.38 11.81
N SER A 33 -10.10 3.16 12.92
CA SER A 33 -9.52 4.22 13.76
C SER A 33 -8.45 5.06 13.06
N HIS A 34 -7.83 4.51 12.02
CA HIS A 34 -6.78 5.16 11.22
C HIS A 34 -7.29 5.73 9.89
N LYS A 35 -8.61 5.84 9.70
CA LYS A 35 -9.19 6.33 8.45
C LYS A 35 -8.58 7.70 8.04
N GLY A 36 -8.12 7.77 6.80
CA GLY A 36 -7.49 8.96 6.21
C GLY A 36 -5.98 9.08 6.47
N GLU A 37 -5.37 8.19 7.27
CA GLU A 37 -3.92 8.09 7.39
C GLU A 37 -3.31 7.62 6.05
N ILE A 38 -2.21 8.26 5.65
CA ILE A 38 -1.43 7.87 4.46
C ILE A 38 -0.26 7.01 4.91
N VAL A 39 -0.10 5.87 4.27
CA VAL A 39 0.98 4.91 4.52
C VAL A 39 1.78 4.72 3.25
N THR A 40 3.07 5.01 3.33
CA THR A 40 4.00 4.78 2.23
C THR A 40 4.61 3.39 2.34
N VAL A 41 4.51 2.58 1.29
CA VAL A 41 5.10 1.23 1.22
C VAL A 41 5.88 1.07 -0.06
N THR A 42 7.09 0.50 0.03
CA THR A 42 7.83 0.05 -1.15
C THR A 42 7.48 -1.40 -1.45
N ALA A 43 6.71 -1.62 -2.51
CA ALA A 43 6.35 -2.92 -3.00
C ALA A 43 7.37 -3.41 -4.05
N ARG A 44 7.55 -4.74 -4.14
CA ARG A 44 8.40 -5.39 -5.14
C ARG A 44 7.64 -6.55 -5.78
N GLY A 45 7.94 -6.87 -7.03
CA GLY A 45 7.36 -8.04 -7.71
C GLY A 45 5.88 -7.90 -8.05
N LEU A 46 5.38 -6.67 -8.22
CA LEU A 46 3.98 -6.41 -8.55
C LEU A 46 3.61 -6.82 -9.99
N HIS A 47 4.61 -6.94 -10.89
CA HIS A 47 4.42 -7.24 -12.31
C HIS A 47 3.38 -6.33 -13.01
N ARG A 48 3.20 -5.10 -12.50
CA ARG A 48 2.27 -4.07 -12.96
C ARG A 48 3.00 -2.73 -13.01
N GLU A 49 2.59 -1.85 -13.92
CA GLU A 49 3.13 -0.49 -13.98
C GLU A 49 2.51 0.38 -12.89
N ALA A 50 3.24 1.39 -12.40
CA ALA A 50 2.81 2.24 -11.31
C ALA A 50 1.44 2.90 -11.58
N LEU A 51 1.22 3.38 -12.81
CA LEU A 51 -0.03 4.03 -13.20
C LEU A 51 -1.25 3.09 -13.10
N ASP A 52 -1.06 1.79 -13.36
CA ASP A 52 -2.13 0.79 -13.28
C ASP A 52 -2.56 0.48 -11.84
N LEU A 53 -1.81 0.97 -10.85
CA LEU A 53 -2.05 0.74 -9.43
C LEU A 53 -2.91 1.83 -8.80
N LEU A 54 -3.09 2.97 -9.46
CA LEU A 54 -3.90 4.06 -8.94
C LEU A 54 -5.35 3.63 -8.74
N ALA A 55 -5.93 4.06 -7.62
CA ALA A 55 -7.29 3.73 -7.20
C ALA A 55 -7.55 2.21 -7.00
N VAL A 56 -6.50 1.37 -6.98
CA VAL A 56 -6.63 -0.05 -6.67
C VAL A 56 -6.91 -0.23 -5.18
N PRO A 57 -8.00 -0.94 -4.81
CA PRO A 57 -8.22 -1.32 -3.43
C PRO A 57 -7.10 -2.24 -2.93
N ALA A 58 -6.75 -2.06 -1.66
CA ALA A 58 -5.67 -2.78 -1.04
C ALA A 58 -6.03 -3.19 0.39
N THR A 59 -5.43 -4.28 0.85
CA THR A 59 -5.40 -4.65 2.26
C THR A 59 -3.98 -4.53 2.79
N ILE A 60 -3.80 -3.77 3.86
CA ILE A 60 -2.53 -3.69 4.59
C ILE A 60 -2.64 -4.60 5.82
N VAL A 61 -1.72 -5.54 5.94
CA VAL A 61 -1.55 -6.37 7.14
C VAL A 61 -0.26 -5.94 7.82
N VAL A 62 -0.36 -5.49 9.06
CA VAL A 62 0.80 -5.17 9.89
C VAL A 62 0.95 -6.25 10.94
N ALA A 63 2.08 -6.95 10.93
CA ALA A 63 2.40 -7.97 11.91
C ALA A 63 3.84 -7.77 12.39
N ASP A 64 4.04 -7.76 13.71
CA ASP A 64 5.34 -7.48 14.33
C ASP A 64 5.94 -6.14 13.86
N GLY A 65 5.08 -5.14 13.61
CA GLY A 65 5.46 -3.82 13.10
C GLY A 65 5.87 -3.78 11.61
N ALA A 66 5.73 -4.89 10.87
CA ALA A 66 6.08 -4.98 9.46
C ALA A 66 4.81 -4.96 8.57
N PRO A 67 4.65 -3.95 7.69
CA PRO A 67 3.51 -3.90 6.77
C PRO A 67 3.71 -4.80 5.55
N ALA A 68 2.68 -5.58 5.22
CA ALA A 68 2.52 -6.29 3.96
C ALA A 68 1.27 -5.77 3.24
N VAL A 69 1.36 -5.56 1.94
CA VAL A 69 0.24 -5.04 1.12
C VAL A 69 -0.21 -6.11 0.16
N ASN A 70 -1.53 -6.34 0.11
CA ASN A 70 -2.18 -7.13 -0.92
C ASN A 70 -3.07 -6.21 -1.76
N LEU A 71 -2.91 -6.24 -3.08
CA LEU A 71 -3.68 -5.42 -4.02
C LEU A 71 -4.78 -6.27 -4.65
N GLU A 72 -5.95 -5.68 -4.88
CA GLU A 72 -7.04 -6.37 -5.58
C GLU A 72 -6.86 -6.28 -7.11
N GLY A 73 -7.25 -7.37 -7.80
CA GLY A 73 -7.17 -7.51 -9.27
C GLY A 73 -5.94 -8.26 -9.76
#